data_AF-A0A099D6E8-F1
#
_entry.id   AF-A0A099D6E8-F1
#
_cell.length_a   1.000
_cell.length_b   1.000
_cell.length_c   1.000
_cell.angle_alpha   90.00
_cell.angle_beta   90.00
_cell.angle_gamma   90.00
#
_symmetry.space_group_name_H-M   'P 1'
#
loop_
_entity.id
_entity.type
_entity.pdbx_description
1 polymer ?
#
loop_
_entity_poly.entity_id
_entity_poly.type
_entity_poly.pdbx_seq_one_letter_code
_entity_poly.pdbx_strand_id
1 'polypeptide(L)'
;MGIKGEVIRFDTSRGYGFVSPETGGEDVFVHVNDLLVDEALISPGTTVEFNVEDGERGLKASDVRLAGGGRYGGASTAGRASGGSGDASELLSVEELSAEITEALLGAVPSLTGGQILQARQRLLKMAEEHGWVER
;
A
#
# COMPACT_ATOMS: atom_id res chain seq x y z
N MET A 1 -10.47 18.50 8.66
CA MET A 1 -11.22 17.48 7.90
C MET A 1 -10.39 17.25 6.66
N GLY A 2 -9.72 16.10 6.58
CA GLY A 2 -8.79 15.83 5.48
C GLY A 2 -9.51 15.74 4.15
N ILE A 3 -8.84 16.17 3.10
CA ILE A 3 -9.24 15.99 1.71
C ILE A 3 -8.59 14.71 1.21
N LYS A 4 -9.31 13.94 0.41
CA LYS A 4 -8.77 12.75 -0.23
C LYS A 4 -8.36 13.08 -1.66
N GLY A 5 -7.41 12.33 -2.18
CA GLY A 5 -6.95 12.50 -3.54
C GLY A 5 -6.10 11.34 -4.00
N GLU A 6 -5.87 11.31 -5.31
CA GLU A 6 -5.10 10.28 -5.99
C GLU A 6 -3.72 10.82 -6.34
N VAL A 7 -2.68 10.07 -6.01
CA VAL A 7 -1.30 10.43 -6.37
C VAL A 7 -1.16 10.29 -7.89
N ILE A 8 -0.93 11.39 -8.61
CA ILE A 8 -0.74 11.35 -10.08
C ILE A 8 0.71 11.00 -10.40
N ARG A 9 1.64 11.58 -9.65
CA ARG A 9 3.07 11.31 -9.79
C ARG A 9 3.78 11.51 -8.47
N PHE A 10 4.72 10.65 -8.18
CA PHE A 10 5.62 10.80 -7.04
C PHE A 10 7.01 10.33 -7.46
N ASP A 11 8.02 11.17 -7.23
CA ASP A 11 9.41 10.88 -7.55
C ASP A 11 10.16 10.68 -6.24
N THR A 12 10.33 9.41 -5.84
CA THR A 12 11.03 9.01 -4.60
C THR A 12 12.47 9.51 -4.58
N SER A 13 13.14 9.49 -5.74
CA SER A 13 14.52 9.98 -5.85
C SER A 13 14.65 11.48 -5.59
N ARG A 14 13.63 12.26 -5.96
CA ARG A 14 13.58 13.70 -5.72
C ARG A 14 12.79 14.09 -4.45
N GLY A 15 12.08 13.16 -3.83
CA GLY A 15 11.31 13.37 -2.60
C GLY A 15 10.06 14.24 -2.77
N TYR A 16 9.51 14.36 -3.98
CA TYR A 16 8.30 15.16 -4.20
C TYR A 16 7.37 14.59 -5.27
N GLY A 17 6.10 15.00 -5.21
CA GLY A 17 5.06 14.56 -6.12
C GLY A 17 3.87 15.51 -6.19
N PHE A 18 2.82 15.05 -6.85
CA PHE A 18 1.56 15.76 -7.02
C PHE A 18 0.39 14.80 -6.81
N VAL A 19 -0.63 15.30 -6.13
CA VAL A 19 -1.86 14.58 -5.81
C VAL A 19 -3.04 15.35 -6.38
N SER A 20 -3.92 14.66 -7.08
CA SER A 20 -5.18 15.22 -7.57
C SER A 20 -6.23 15.10 -6.47
N PRO A 21 -6.77 16.19 -5.93
CA PRO A 21 -7.83 16.13 -4.93
C PRO A 21 -9.14 15.64 -5.55
N GLU A 22 -9.86 14.76 -4.86
CA GLU A 22 -11.13 14.20 -5.34
C GLU A 22 -12.27 15.23 -5.40
N THR A 23 -12.11 16.34 -4.66
CA THR A 23 -13.04 17.47 -4.68
C THR A 23 -13.06 18.20 -6.02
N GLY A 24 -12.13 17.89 -6.92
CA GLY A 24 -11.86 18.65 -8.14
C GLY A 24 -11.12 19.94 -7.80
N GLY A 25 -10.08 20.26 -8.57
CA GLY A 25 -9.24 21.43 -8.31
C GLY A 25 -7.87 21.33 -8.95
N GLU A 26 -6.98 22.22 -8.53
CA GLU A 26 -5.57 22.20 -8.92
C GLU A 26 -4.82 21.06 -8.22
N ASP A 27 -3.78 20.55 -8.89
CA ASP A 27 -2.93 19.52 -8.33
C ASP A 27 -2.20 20.02 -7.10
N VAL A 28 -2.25 19.25 -6.02
CA VAL A 28 -1.67 19.60 -4.74
C VAL A 28 -0.27 19.02 -4.66
N PHE A 29 0.70 19.87 -4.37
CA PHE A 29 2.10 19.48 -4.22
C PHE A 29 2.31 18.68 -2.94
N VAL A 30 2.99 17.53 -3.03
CA VAL A 30 3.35 16.72 -1.86
C VAL A 30 4.86 16.57 -1.76
N HIS A 31 5.40 16.68 -0.55
CA HIS A 31 6.80 16.46 -0.26
C HIS A 31 6.96 15.27 0.69
N VAL A 32 8.07 14.52 0.59
CA VAL A 32 8.36 13.35 1.43
C VAL A 32 8.32 13.69 2.93
N ASN A 33 8.74 14.90 3.30
CA ASN A 33 8.71 15.37 4.70
C ASN A 33 7.29 15.56 5.26
N ASP A 34 6.28 15.74 4.40
CA ASP A 34 4.88 15.92 4.80
C ASP A 34 4.12 14.58 4.81
N LEU A 35 4.77 13.48 4.42
CA LEU A 35 4.23 12.14 4.49
C LEU A 35 4.35 11.59 5.92
N LEU A 36 3.24 11.07 6.45
CA LEU A 36 3.20 10.31 7.71
C LEU A 36 3.44 8.81 7.50
N VAL A 37 3.75 8.42 6.26
CA VAL A 37 3.96 7.03 5.81
C VAL A 37 5.24 6.94 5.00
N ASP A 38 5.78 5.74 4.85
CA ASP A 38 6.93 5.51 3.97
C ASP A 38 6.65 5.93 2.53
N GLU A 39 7.59 6.65 1.92
CA GLU A 39 7.52 7.08 0.52
C GLU A 39 7.38 5.90 -0.46
N ALA A 40 7.86 4.71 -0.08
CA ALA A 40 7.73 3.48 -0.85
C ALA A 40 6.27 3.02 -1.03
N LEU A 41 5.37 3.47 -0.15
CA LEU A 41 3.93 3.18 -0.21
C LEU A 41 3.17 4.19 -1.07
N ILE A 42 3.81 5.30 -1.45
CA ILE A 42 3.22 6.36 -2.26
C ILE A 42 3.57 6.11 -3.73
N SER A 43 2.69 5.36 -4.40
CA SER A 43 2.79 5.10 -5.84
C SER A 43 1.72 5.87 -6.61
N PRO A 44 1.95 6.19 -7.90
CA PRO A 44 0.89 6.75 -8.74
C PRO A 44 -0.35 5.84 -8.75
N GLY A 45 -1.53 6.41 -8.61
CA GLY A 45 -2.81 5.70 -8.42
C GLY A 45 -3.18 5.40 -6.96
N THR A 46 -2.30 5.72 -6.00
CA THR A 46 -2.59 5.52 -4.57
C THR A 46 -3.53 6.59 -4.07
N THR A 47 -4.61 6.19 -3.39
CA THR A 47 -5.50 7.13 -2.70
C THR A 47 -4.93 7.51 -1.34
N VAL A 48 -4.74 8.81 -1.15
CA VAL A 48 -4.20 9.40 0.07
C VAL A 48 -5.18 10.41 0.64
N GLU A 49 -5.14 10.59 1.95
CA GLU A 49 -5.86 11.63 2.66
C GLU A 49 -4.85 12.62 3.21
N PHE A 50 -5.09 13.91 3.00
CA PHE A 50 -4.17 15.00 3.32
C PHE A 50 -4.94 16.27 3.63
N ASN A 51 -4.31 17.21 4.31
CA ASN A 51 -4.80 18.57 4.41
C ASN A 51 -4.16 19.43 3.31
N VAL A 52 -4.92 20.38 2.78
CA VAL A 52 -4.42 21.36 1.82
C VAL A 52 -4.05 22.62 2.57
N GLU A 53 -2.83 23.08 2.37
CA GLU A 53 -2.28 24.31 2.91
C GLU A 53 -1.72 25.19 1.79
N ASP A 54 -1.78 26.51 1.96
CA ASP A 54 -1.12 27.45 1.06
C ASP A 54 0.40 27.44 1.31
N GLY A 55 1.15 26.95 0.32
CA GLY A 55 2.62 26.96 0.33
C GLY A 55 3.20 28.06 -0.56
N GLU A 56 4.52 28.26 -0.47
CA GLU A 56 5.26 29.25 -1.29
C GLU A 56 5.14 29.03 -2.81
N ARG A 57 4.77 27.81 -3.24
CA ARG A 57 4.68 27.41 -4.66
C ARG A 57 3.26 27.00 -5.09
N GLY A 58 2.25 27.33 -4.29
CA GLY A 58 0.86 26.91 -4.49
C GLY A 58 0.39 25.94 -3.41
N LEU A 59 -0.71 25.23 -3.70
CA LEU A 59 -1.33 24.29 -2.77
C LEU A 59 -0.36 23.16 -2.40
N LYS A 60 -0.12 22.97 -1.10
CA LYS A 60 0.72 21.93 -0.52
C LYS A 60 -0.13 20.96 0.29
N ALA A 61 0.17 19.67 0.18
CA ALA A 61 -0.41 18.61 0.98
C ALA A 61 0.39 18.42 2.27
N SER A 62 -0.29 18.36 3.40
CA SER A 62 0.28 18.07 4.72
C SER A 62 -0.52 17.01 5.47
N ASP A 63 0.09 16.41 6.50
CA ASP A 63 -0.47 15.26 7.22
C ASP A 63 -0.91 14.14 6.26
N VAL A 64 -0.08 13.85 5.26
CA VAL A 64 -0.45 12.89 4.21
C VAL A 64 -0.41 11.48 4.77
N ARG A 65 -1.56 10.82 4.73
CA ARG A 65 -1.76 9.44 5.16
C ARG A 65 -2.42 8.62 4.07
N LEU A 66 -2.25 7.31 4.12
CA LEU A 66 -2.99 6.41 3.25
C LEU A 66 -4.48 6.51 3.60
N ALA A 67 -5.31 6.88 2.62
CA ALA A 67 -6.75 6.82 2.77
C ALA A 67 -7.12 5.34 2.69
N GLY A 68 -7.09 4.64 3.83
CA GLY A 68 -7.35 3.20 3.93
C GLY A 68 -8.63 2.83 3.16
N GLY A 69 -8.48 2.29 1.96
CA GLY A 69 -9.59 2.24 1.02
C GLY A 69 -9.29 1.91 -0.44
N GLY A 70 -8.16 1.30 -0.79
CA GLY A 70 -8.04 0.50 -2.02
C GLY A 70 -8.03 -0.96 -1.59
N ARG A 71 -9.06 -1.80 -1.77
CA ARG A 71 -9.71 -2.11 -3.05
C ARG A 71 -8.71 -1.96 -4.18
N TYR A 72 -7.81 -2.93 -4.29
CA TYR A 72 -7.20 -3.32 -5.55
C TYR A 72 -8.33 -3.63 -6.54
N GLY A 73 -8.90 -2.60 -7.14
CA GLY A 73 -9.93 -2.65 -8.16
C GLY A 73 -9.32 -3.04 -9.50
N GLY A 74 -8.76 -4.24 -9.58
CA GLY A 74 -8.73 -5.02 -10.82
C GLY A 74 -9.96 -5.92 -10.81
N ALA A 75 -11.00 -5.51 -11.53
CA ALA A 75 -12.25 -6.24 -11.59
C ALA A 75 -12.09 -7.59 -12.34
N SER A 76 -12.69 -8.62 -11.75
CA SER A 76 -13.37 -9.76 -12.40
C SER A 76 -12.54 -10.97 -12.87
N THR A 77 -12.41 -11.97 -12.00
CA THR A 77 -12.84 -13.33 -12.35
C THR A 77 -13.70 -13.92 -11.21
N ALA A 78 -14.99 -14.03 -11.49
CA ALA A 78 -15.94 -14.71 -10.62
C ALA A 78 -15.78 -16.24 -10.71
N GLY A 79 -15.83 -16.91 -9.55
CA GLY A 79 -16.03 -18.36 -9.36
C GLY A 79 -14.80 -19.05 -8.78
N ARG A 80 -14.81 -19.65 -7.59
CA ARG A 80 -15.87 -20.37 -6.87
C ARG A 80 -15.57 -20.46 -5.36
N ALA A 81 -16.63 -20.70 -4.60
CA ALA A 81 -16.70 -20.63 -3.13
C ALA A 81 -16.27 -21.91 -2.39
N SER A 82 -15.71 -21.71 -1.18
CA SER A 82 -15.89 -22.45 0.10
C SER A 82 -14.99 -21.75 1.13
N GLY A 83 -15.35 -21.29 2.33
CA GLY A 83 -16.43 -21.59 3.28
C GLY A 83 -15.80 -21.91 4.64
N GLY A 84 -15.95 -21.04 5.65
CA GLY A 84 -15.52 -21.26 7.05
C GLY A 84 -15.03 -19.95 7.71
N SER A 85 -15.90 -19.19 8.38
CA SER A 85 -16.17 -19.17 9.83
C SER A 85 -15.00 -18.64 10.67
N GLY A 86 -15.19 -17.47 11.29
CA GLY A 86 -14.27 -16.95 12.30
C GLY A 86 -14.26 -17.83 13.55
N ASP A 87 -13.09 -17.98 14.18
CA ASP A 87 -12.71 -17.29 15.41
C ASP A 87 -11.37 -17.87 15.93
N ALA A 88 -10.48 -16.97 16.35
CA ALA A 88 -9.31 -17.18 17.23
C ALA A 88 -8.16 -18.11 16.77
N SER A 89 -7.11 -17.46 16.26
CA SER A 89 -5.70 -17.83 16.46
C SER A 89 -5.25 -19.18 15.88
N GLU A 90 -5.60 -19.44 14.62
CA GLU A 90 -5.02 -20.52 13.83
C GLU A 90 -3.68 -20.02 13.28
N LEU A 91 -2.58 -20.57 13.80
CA LEU A 91 -1.27 -20.33 13.22
C LEU A 91 -1.32 -20.77 11.75
N LEU A 92 -0.88 -19.90 10.85
CA LEU A 92 -0.87 -20.23 9.43
C LEU A 92 0.16 -21.35 9.22
N SER A 93 -0.16 -22.35 8.40
CA SER A 93 0.87 -23.27 7.93
C SER A 93 1.88 -22.50 7.07
N VAL A 94 3.15 -22.94 7.04
CA VAL A 94 4.21 -22.30 6.25
C VAL A 94 3.81 -22.12 4.77
N GLU A 95 3.07 -23.08 4.22
CA GLU A 95 2.59 -23.04 2.83
C GLU A 95 1.50 -22.00 2.60
N GLU A 96 0.61 -21.83 3.58
CA GLU A 96 -0.48 -20.86 3.53
C GLU A 96 0.07 -19.44 3.68
N LEU A 97 0.97 -19.23 4.66
CA LEU A 97 1.67 -17.96 4.80
C LEU A 97 2.52 -17.64 3.55
N SER A 98 3.15 -18.65 2.94
CA SER A 98 3.93 -18.48 1.71
C SER A 98 3.07 -18.02 0.53
N ALA A 99 1.86 -18.58 0.38
CA ALA A 99 0.91 -18.18 -0.66
C ALA A 99 0.40 -16.75 -0.41
N GLU A 100 -0.04 -16.46 0.81
CA GLU A 100 -0.52 -15.14 1.22
C GLU A 100 0.55 -14.06 1.02
N ILE A 101 1.81 -14.33 1.39
CA ILE A 101 2.92 -13.39 1.14
C ILE A 101 3.12 -13.17 -0.36
N THR A 102 3.07 -14.22 -1.16
CA THR A 102 3.28 -14.11 -2.61
C THR A 102 2.18 -13.27 -3.25
N GLU A 103 0.92 -13.53 -2.88
CA GLU A 103 -0.23 -12.77 -3.37
C GLU A 103 -0.22 -11.32 -2.87
N ALA A 104 0.08 -11.10 -1.60
CA ALA A 104 0.20 -9.76 -1.02
C ALA A 104 1.31 -8.95 -1.70
N LEU A 105 2.47 -9.55 -1.99
CA LEU A 105 3.58 -8.87 -2.66
C LEU A 105 3.27 -8.57 -4.14
N LEU A 106 2.65 -9.52 -4.84
CA LEU A 106 2.23 -9.33 -6.24
C LEU A 106 1.15 -8.24 -6.35
N GLY A 107 0.23 -8.16 -5.39
CA GLY A 107 -0.80 -7.13 -5.34
C GLY A 107 -0.28 -5.75 -4.94
N ALA A 108 0.58 -5.70 -3.92
CA ALA A 108 1.06 -4.44 -3.37
C ALA A 108 2.13 -3.75 -4.23
N VAL A 109 3.01 -4.54 -4.88
CA VAL A 109 4.15 -4.00 -5.62
C VAL A 109 4.32 -4.73 -6.96
N PRO A 110 3.57 -4.33 -8.01
CA PRO A 110 3.57 -5.02 -9.31
C PRO A 110 4.89 -4.91 -10.09
N SER A 111 5.82 -4.04 -9.64
CA SER A 111 7.16 -3.91 -10.21
C SER A 111 8.16 -4.95 -9.68
N LEU A 112 7.78 -5.74 -8.67
CA LEU A 112 8.65 -6.79 -8.15
C LEU A 112 8.88 -7.89 -9.20
N THR A 113 10.15 -8.20 -9.43
CA THR A 113 10.52 -9.35 -10.24
C THR A 113 10.28 -10.66 -9.45
N GLY A 114 10.06 -11.77 -10.16
CA GLY A 114 9.87 -13.08 -9.52
C GLY A 114 10.99 -13.45 -8.54
N GLY A 115 12.24 -13.06 -8.83
CA GLY A 115 13.37 -13.27 -7.92
C GLY A 115 13.29 -12.46 -6.62
N GLN A 116 12.78 -11.22 -6.67
CA GLN A 116 12.60 -10.39 -5.48
C GLN A 116 11.46 -10.90 -4.60
N ILE A 117 10.38 -11.39 -5.21
CA ILE A 117 9.25 -11.99 -4.50
C ILE A 117 9.71 -13.22 -3.72
N LEU A 118 10.51 -14.09 -4.36
CA LEU A 118 11.07 -15.27 -3.70
C LEU A 118 11.96 -14.91 -2.51
N GLN A 119 12.80 -13.87 -2.64
CA GLN A 119 13.66 -13.40 -1.54
C GLN A 119 12.86 -12.82 -0.37
N ALA A 120 11.87 -11.96 -0.67
CA ALA A 120 11.00 -11.38 0.34
C ALA A 120 10.21 -12.47 1.09
N ARG A 121 9.65 -13.43 0.35
CA ARG A 121 8.96 -14.61 0.90
C ARG A 121 9.85 -15.42 1.83
N GLN A 122 11.06 -15.77 1.40
CA GLN A 122 12.01 -16.52 2.24
C GLN A 122 12.36 -15.77 3.52
N ARG A 123 12.53 -14.45 3.45
CA ARG A 123 12.87 -13.63 4.62
C ARG A 123 11.72 -13.55 5.61
N LEU A 124 10.48 -13.39 5.11
CA LEU A 124 9.27 -13.29 5.92
C LEU A 124 8.90 -14.65 6.54
N LEU A 125 9.04 -15.76 5.81
CA LEU A 125 8.84 -17.10 6.37
C LEU A 125 9.82 -17.38 7.50
N LYS A 126 11.11 -17.06 7.29
CA LYS A 126 12.12 -17.23 8.35
C LYS A 126 11.78 -16.41 9.60
N MET A 127 11.34 -15.15 9.42
CA MET A 127 10.90 -14.31 10.53
C MET A 127 9.67 -14.92 11.23
N ALA A 128 8.70 -15.43 10.49
CA ALA A 128 7.52 -16.06 11.05
C ALA A 128 7.87 -17.32 11.86
N GLU A 129 8.82 -18.13 11.41
CA GLU A 129 9.35 -19.27 12.17
C GLU A 129 10.06 -18.83 13.45
N GLU A 130 10.91 -17.80 13.38
CA GLU A 130 11.65 -17.25 14.53
C GLU A 130 10.72 -16.68 15.61
N HIS A 131 9.54 -16.18 15.21
CA HIS A 131 8.54 -15.60 16.09
C HIS A 131 7.38 -16.54 16.44
N GLY A 132 7.37 -17.78 15.92
CA GLY A 132 6.35 -18.79 16.20
C GLY A 132 4.98 -18.46 15.63
N TRP A 133 4.92 -17.73 14.51
CA TRP A 133 3.67 -17.37 13.80
C TRP A 133 3.19 -18.43 12.82
N VAL A 134 3.99 -19.48 12.62
CA VAL A 134 3.69 -20.59 11.72
C VAL A 134 3.75 -21.92 12.44
N GLU A 135 2.83 -22.80 12.08
CA GLU A 135 2.91 -24.22 12.43
C GLU A 135 3.82 -24.97 11.45
N ARG A 136 4.59 -25.91 12.01
CA ARG A 136 5.63 -26.66 11.31
C ARG A 136 5.11 -27.95 10.71
#